data_AF-A0AB35YHZ3-F1
#
_entry.id   AF-A0AB35YHZ3-F1
#
_cell.length_a   1.000
_cell.length_b   1.000
_cell.length_c   1.000
_cell.angle_alpha   90.00
_cell.angle_beta   90.00
_cell.angle_gamma   90.00
#
_symmetry.space_group_name_H-M   'P 1'
#
loop_
_entity.id
_entity.type
_entity.pdbx_description
1 polymer ?
#
loop_
_entity_poly.entity_id
_entity_poly.type
_entity_poly.pdbx_seq_one_letter_code
_entity_poly.pdbx_strand_id
1 'polypeptide(L)'
;MPSHPKRLVTDGYLPELLVLGVKPIGSTQWDLENKVIQDQVDGIETTGERSLETIVQLKPDLIITWVSDEAILQQYEKIAPTLAIPYSSTGDIYETMRLLGDALDKKDEGEKWIKQIRSHS
;
A
#
# COMPACT_ATOMS: atom_id res chain seq x y z
N MET A 1 -10.39 -11.49 -2.44
CA MET A 1 -10.14 -10.08 -2.05
C MET A 1 -11.08 -9.20 -2.87
N PRO A 2 -11.56 -8.06 -2.34
CA PRO A 2 -12.44 -7.17 -3.11
C PRO A 2 -11.71 -6.67 -4.36
N SER A 3 -12.32 -6.84 -5.53
CA SER A 3 -11.70 -6.54 -6.83
C SER A 3 -11.36 -5.05 -7.01
N HIS A 4 -12.02 -4.17 -6.25
CA HIS A 4 -11.79 -2.72 -6.26
C HIS A 4 -12.02 -2.14 -4.85
N PRO A 5 -10.97 -2.07 -4.01
CA PRO A 5 -11.09 -1.45 -2.68
C PRO A 5 -11.43 0.05 -2.84
N LYS A 6 -12.42 0.53 -2.09
CA LYS A 6 -12.82 1.94 -2.05
C LYS A 6 -12.18 2.68 -0.88
N ARG A 7 -11.80 1.94 0.17
CA ARG A 7 -11.29 2.44 1.45
C ARG A 7 -10.03 1.66 1.80
N LEU A 8 -8.98 1.90 1.03
CA LEU A 8 -7.69 1.25 1.24
C LEU A 8 -6.90 1.99 2.32
N VAL A 9 -6.44 1.27 3.33
CA VAL A 9 -5.41 1.75 4.26
C VAL A 9 -4.12 0.99 3.98
N THR A 10 -3.00 1.70 3.96
CA THR A 10 -1.69 1.10 3.68
C THR A 10 -0.72 1.31 4.83
N ASP A 11 -0.10 0.23 5.26
CA ASP A 11 1.03 0.21 6.19
C ASP A 11 2.30 -0.07 5.38
N GLY A 12 2.87 0.96 4.77
CA GLY A 12 3.92 0.88 3.76
C GLY A 12 3.40 0.95 2.33
N TYR A 13 4.30 0.86 1.35
CA TYR A 13 4.01 0.86 -0.09
C TYR A 13 3.25 2.08 -0.65
N LEU A 14 3.17 3.19 0.11
CA LEU A 14 2.44 4.37 -0.35
C LEU A 14 2.95 4.91 -1.70
N PRO A 15 4.26 5.07 -1.95
CA PRO A 15 4.76 5.52 -3.25
C PRO A 15 4.33 4.60 -4.40
N GLU A 16 4.43 3.28 -4.22
CA GLU A 16 4.08 2.27 -5.22
C GLU A 16 2.59 2.32 -5.55
N LEU A 17 1.73 2.45 -4.53
CA LEU A 17 0.29 2.59 -4.72
C LEU A 17 -0.06 3.86 -5.51
N LEU A 18 0.57 4.98 -5.18
CA LEU A 18 0.38 6.24 -5.90
C LEU A 18 0.81 6.12 -7.38
N VAL A 19 1.90 5.42 -7.67
CA VAL A 19 2.34 5.12 -9.05
C VAL A 19 1.29 4.29 -9.82
N LEU A 20 0.63 3.34 -9.15
CA LEU A 20 -0.46 2.55 -9.74
C LEU A 20 -1.78 3.36 -9.87
N GLY A 21 -1.78 4.64 -9.50
CA GLY A 21 -2.96 5.50 -9.49
C GLY A 21 -3.96 5.15 -8.39
N VAL A 22 -3.52 4.43 -7.36
CA VAL A 22 -4.33 4.04 -6.21
C VAL A 22 -4.01 4.98 -5.06
N LYS A 23 -5.01 5.74 -4.60
CA LYS A 23 -4.87 6.66 -3.49
C LYS A 23 -5.48 6.06 -2.22
N PRO A 24 -4.68 5.68 -1.22
CA PRO A 24 -5.20 5.21 0.07
C PRO A 24 -5.99 6.30 0.79
N ILE A 25 -6.94 5.91 1.63
CA ILE A 25 -7.60 6.84 2.56
C ILE A 25 -6.80 7.03 3.84
N GLY A 26 -5.83 6.15 4.11
CA GLY A 26 -4.91 6.30 5.23
C GLY A 26 -3.57 5.62 5.01
N SER A 27 -2.53 6.20 5.59
CA SER A 27 -1.17 5.65 5.54
C SER A 27 -0.40 5.89 6.84
N THR A 28 0.79 5.31 7.00
CA THR A 28 1.62 5.58 8.16
C THR A 28 2.15 7.00 8.13
N GLN A 29 2.45 7.56 9.30
CA GLN A 29 3.08 8.87 9.39
C GLN A 29 4.40 8.89 8.60
N TRP A 30 5.19 7.82 8.71
CA TRP A 30 6.47 7.69 8.00
C TRP A 30 6.32 7.82 6.48
N ASP A 31 5.33 7.15 5.90
CA ASP A 31 5.03 7.24 4.47
C ASP A 31 4.60 8.66 4.07
N LEU A 32 3.77 9.30 4.89
CA LEU A 32 3.27 10.66 4.64
C LEU A 32 4.34 11.74 4.79
N GLU A 33 5.40 11.49 5.55
CA GLU A 33 6.55 12.40 5.70
C GLU A 33 7.59 12.23 4.57
N ASN A 34 7.38 11.31 3.63
CA ASN A 34 8.29 11.10 2.51
C ASN A 34 8.28 12.31 1.55
N LYS A 35 9.43 13.00 1.48
CA LYS A 35 9.63 14.22 0.68
C LYS A 35 9.38 14.04 -0.82
N VAL A 36 9.50 12.82 -1.35
CA VAL A 36 9.36 12.53 -2.79
C VAL A 36 7.91 12.59 -3.26
N ILE A 37 6.95 12.35 -2.36
CA ILE A 37 5.53 12.21 -2.70
C ILE A 37 4.64 13.29 -2.05
N GLN A 38 5.22 14.36 -1.52
CA GLN A 38 4.48 15.37 -0.75
C GLN A 38 3.34 16.03 -1.55
N ASP A 39 3.49 16.17 -2.86
CA ASP A 39 2.45 16.70 -3.74
C ASP A 39 1.28 15.72 -4.01
N GLN A 40 1.41 14.47 -3.59
CA GLN A 40 0.46 13.38 -3.89
C GLN A 40 -0.31 12.88 -2.65
N VAL A 41 0.16 13.21 -1.45
CA VAL A 41 -0.40 12.71 -0.17
C VAL A 41 -1.55 13.54 0.40
N ASP A 42 -1.91 14.67 -0.23
CA ASP A 42 -3.04 15.49 0.21
C ASP A 42 -4.33 14.65 0.32
N GLY A 43 -5.06 14.77 1.42
CA GLY A 43 -6.28 13.99 1.66
C GLY A 43 -6.09 12.52 2.03
N ILE A 44 -4.86 12.07 2.33
CA ILE A 44 -4.58 10.77 2.96
C ILE A 44 -4.45 10.99 4.47
N GLU A 45 -5.27 10.30 5.26
CA GLU A 45 -5.25 10.43 6.72
C GLU A 45 -4.02 9.70 7.32
N THR A 46 -3.45 10.25 8.38
CA THR A 46 -2.37 9.57 9.10
C THR A 46 -2.95 8.50 10.04
N THR A 47 -2.33 7.32 10.02
CA THR A 47 -2.56 6.26 10.99
C THR A 47 -1.52 6.28 12.12
N GLY A 48 -0.66 7.30 12.18
CA GLY A 48 0.49 7.35 13.08
C GLY A 48 1.48 6.22 12.79
N GLU A 49 2.02 5.61 13.83
CA GLU A 49 2.87 4.41 13.76
C GLU A 49 2.03 3.11 13.78
N ARG A 50 0.99 3.02 12.93
CA ARG A 50 0.03 1.88 12.87
C ARG A 50 -0.99 1.82 14.02
N SER A 51 -1.56 2.96 14.41
CA SER A 51 -2.64 3.01 15.40
C SER A 51 -3.87 2.24 14.93
N LEU A 52 -4.15 1.07 15.53
CA LEU A 52 -5.33 0.25 15.20
C LEU A 52 -6.63 1.02 15.38
N GLU A 53 -6.73 1.86 16.41
CA GLU A 53 -7.92 2.69 16.64
C GLU A 53 -8.19 3.62 15.46
N THR A 54 -7.13 4.25 14.93
CA THR A 54 -7.24 5.14 13.78
C THR A 54 -7.63 4.36 12.53
N ILE A 55 -7.01 3.20 12.29
CA ILE A 55 -7.34 2.32 11.18
C ILE A 55 -8.82 1.90 11.24
N VAL A 56 -9.34 1.54 12.42
CA VAL A 56 -10.76 1.20 12.61
C VAL A 56 -11.69 2.38 12.29
N GLN A 57 -11.34 3.60 12.71
CA GLN A 57 -12.14 4.80 12.43
C GLN A 57 -12.23 5.11 10.93
N LEU A 58 -11.16 4.81 10.19
CA LEU A 58 -11.13 4.92 8.73
C LEU A 58 -11.99 3.87 8.03
N LYS A 59 -12.52 2.84 8.73
CA LYS A 59 -13.41 1.81 8.16
C LYS A 59 -12.91 1.27 6.82
N PRO A 60 -11.68 0.72 6.76
CA PRO A 60 -11.12 0.23 5.51
C PRO A 60 -11.90 -0.98 4.99
N ASP A 61 -11.85 -1.18 3.68
CA ASP A 61 -12.29 -2.41 3.02
C ASP A 61 -11.12 -3.27 2.51
N LEU A 62 -9.89 -2.74 2.61
CA LEU A 62 -8.63 -3.46 2.40
C LEU A 62 -7.52 -2.81 3.24
N ILE A 63 -6.68 -3.64 3.84
CA ILE A 63 -5.41 -3.22 4.45
C ILE A 63 -4.27 -3.87 3.66
N ILE A 64 -3.27 -3.08 3.26
CA ILE A 64 -2.02 -3.59 2.67
C ILE A 64 -0.89 -3.35 3.66
N THR A 65 -0.05 -4.34 3.91
CA THR A 65 1.10 -4.21 4.81
C THR A 65 2.29 -5.01 4.31
N TRP A 66 3.49 -4.60 4.70
CA TRP A 66 4.71 -5.39 4.53
C TRP A 66 5.02 -6.31 5.71
N VAL A 67 4.28 -6.15 6.82
CA VAL A 67 4.50 -6.88 8.06
C VAL A 67 4.14 -8.36 7.88
N SER A 68 5.05 -9.24 8.31
CA SER A 68 4.85 -10.69 8.31
C SER A 68 4.58 -11.28 9.69
N ASP A 69 4.53 -10.43 10.72
CA ASP A 69 4.22 -10.84 12.09
C ASP A 69 2.75 -11.27 12.20
N GLU A 70 2.51 -12.53 12.56
CA GLU A 70 1.16 -13.11 12.61
C GLU A 70 0.25 -12.39 13.62
N ALA A 71 0.78 -11.89 14.73
CA ALA A 71 -0.04 -11.21 15.73
C ALA A 71 -0.56 -9.86 15.21
N ILE A 72 0.28 -9.13 14.46
CA ILE A 72 -0.13 -7.89 13.79
C ILE A 72 -1.12 -8.19 12.65
N LEU A 73 -0.85 -9.21 11.83
CA LEU A 73 -1.77 -9.59 10.74
C LEU A 73 -3.16 -9.98 11.27
N GLN A 74 -3.23 -10.77 12.34
CA GLN A 74 -4.51 -11.10 12.99
C GLN A 74 -5.24 -9.88 13.54
N GLN A 75 -4.55 -8.81 13.92
CA GLN A 75 -5.19 -7.56 14.33
C GLN A 75 -5.78 -6.82 13.13
N TYR A 76 -5.08 -6.75 12.00
CA TYR A 76 -5.59 -6.14 10.78
C TYR A 76 -6.75 -6.92 10.16
N GLU A 77 -6.68 -8.25 10.15
CA GLU A 77 -7.76 -9.12 9.62
C GLU A 77 -9.07 -8.99 10.40
N LYS A 78 -9.02 -8.59 11.68
CA LYS A 78 -10.23 -8.26 12.46
C LYS A 78 -10.89 -6.97 12.02
N ILE A 79 -10.16 -6.10 11.32
CA ILE A 79 -10.65 -4.80 10.84
C ILE A 79 -11.15 -4.93 9.40
N ALA A 80 -10.32 -5.48 8.50
CA ALA A 80 -10.61 -5.63 7.08
C ALA A 80 -9.77 -6.76 6.47
N PRO A 81 -10.14 -7.28 5.28
CA PRO A 81 -9.26 -8.14 4.50
C PRO A 81 -7.85 -7.55 4.41
N THR A 82 -6.83 -8.33 4.76
CA THR A 82 -5.45 -7.87 4.83
C THR A 82 -4.61 -8.58 3.78
N LEU A 83 -3.85 -7.80 3.02
CA LEU A 83 -2.87 -8.28 2.06
C LEU A 83 -1.48 -8.00 2.60
N ALA A 84 -0.80 -9.06 3.04
CA ALA A 84 0.59 -9.00 3.44
C ALA A 84 1.47 -9.26 2.21
N ILE A 85 2.25 -8.26 1.80
CA ILE A 85 3.28 -8.42 0.78
C ILE A 85 4.61 -8.30 1.50
N PRO A 86 5.30 -9.40 1.84
CA PRO A 86 6.56 -9.31 2.55
C PRO A 86 7.56 -8.49 1.73
N TYR A 87 8.35 -7.67 2.42
CA TYR A 87 9.47 -6.98 1.78
C TYR A 87 10.42 -8.04 1.20
N SER A 88 10.58 -8.07 -0.12
CA SER A 88 11.41 -9.10 -0.75
C SER A 88 12.85 -8.95 -0.24
N SER A 89 13.44 -10.03 0.26
CA SER A 89 14.85 -10.00 0.71
C SER A 89 15.82 -9.73 -0.45
N THR A 90 15.35 -9.84 -1.69
CA THR A 90 16.06 -9.47 -2.92
C THR A 90 15.96 -7.98 -3.25
N GLY A 91 15.04 -7.24 -2.62
CA GLY A 91 14.81 -5.81 -2.90
C GLY A 91 14.23 -5.55 -4.28
N ASP A 92 13.62 -6.55 -4.92
CA ASP A 92 13.06 -6.40 -6.26
C ASP A 92 11.73 -5.63 -6.21
N ILE A 93 11.84 -4.32 -6.36
CA ILE A 93 10.70 -3.40 -6.44
C ILE A 93 9.73 -3.76 -7.58
N TYR A 94 10.23 -4.40 -8.65
CA TYR A 94 9.39 -4.81 -9.78
C TYR A 94 8.45 -5.95 -9.40
N GLU A 95 8.89 -6.90 -8.58
CA GLU A 95 8.04 -7.96 -8.03
C GLU A 95 6.94 -7.36 -7.14
N THR A 96 7.29 -6.47 -6.22
CA THR A 96 6.29 -5.78 -5.38
C THR A 96 5.27 -5.00 -6.23
N MET A 97 5.73 -4.27 -7.25
CA MET A 97 4.84 -3.57 -8.17
C MET A 97 3.91 -4.52 -8.95
N ARG A 98 4.39 -5.71 -9.34
CA ARG A 98 3.54 -6.72 -9.98
C ARG A 98 2.52 -7.31 -9.02
N LEU A 99 2.90 -7.58 -7.77
CA LEU A 99 1.99 -8.11 -6.75
C LEU A 99 0.89 -7.11 -6.41
N LEU A 100 1.25 -5.84 -6.21
CA LEU A 100 0.29 -4.75 -6.01
C LEU A 100 -0.61 -4.56 -7.25
N GLY A 101 -0.01 -4.58 -8.45
CA GLY A 101 -0.74 -4.50 -9.71
C GLY A 101 -1.73 -5.65 -9.90
N ASP A 102 -1.37 -6.88 -9.54
CA ASP A 102 -2.27 -8.04 -9.60
C ASP A 102 -3.41 -7.93 -8.59
N ALA A 103 -3.09 -7.58 -7.34
CA ALA A 103 -4.07 -7.49 -6.27
C ALA A 103 -5.09 -6.36 -6.44
N LEU A 104 -4.72 -5.28 -7.13
CA LEU A 104 -5.54 -4.06 -7.29
C LEU A 104 -6.14 -3.90 -8.69
N ASP A 105 -5.99 -4.90 -9.56
CA ASP A 105 -6.39 -4.83 -10.97
C ASP A 105 -5.72 -3.67 -11.73
N LYS A 106 -4.42 -3.49 -11.45
CA LYS A 106 -3.51 -2.45 -11.96
C LYS A 106 -2.27 -3.02 -12.64
N LYS A 107 -2.42 -4.19 -13.27
CA LYS A 107 -1.31 -4.91 -13.93
C LYS A 107 -0.69 -4.11 -15.06
N ASP A 108 -1.51 -3.46 -15.88
CA ASP A 108 -1.05 -2.64 -17.00
C ASP A 108 -0.26 -1.42 -16.54
N GLU A 109 -0.73 -0.73 -15.50
CA GLU A 109 -0.02 0.40 -14.88
C GLU A 109 1.32 -0.05 -14.28
N GLY A 110 1.33 -1.18 -13.57
CA GLY A 110 2.55 -1.75 -13.00
C GLY A 110 3.58 -2.11 -14.07
N GLU A 111 3.18 -2.86 -15.11
CA GLU A 111 4.07 -3.25 -16.20
C GLU A 111 4.56 -2.04 -17.02
N LYS A 112 3.71 -1.01 -17.18
CA LYS A 112 4.11 0.24 -17.82
C LYS A 112 5.21 0.95 -17.02
N TRP A 113 5.05 1.06 -15.71
CA TRP A 113 6.07 1.67 -14.86
C TRP A 113 7.39 0.88 -14.88
N ILE A 114 7.33 -0.45 -14.78
CA ILE A 114 8.51 -1.33 -14.85
C ILE A 114 9.28 -1.11 -16.16
N LYS A 115 8.57 -1.06 -17.31
CA LYS A 115 9.19 -0.79 -18.61
C LYS A 115 9.83 0.60 -18.67
N GLN A 116 9.18 1.61 -18.11
CA GLN A 116 9.70 2.97 -18.09
C GLN A 116 11.01 3.06 -17.31
N ILE A 117 11.07 2.49 -16.10
CA ILE A 117 12.28 2.50 -15.27
C ILE A 117 13.42 1.71 -15.92
N ARG A 118 13.14 0.53 -16.47
CA ARG A 118 14.16 -0.30 -17.13
C ARG A 118 14.70 0.30 -18.43
N SER A 119 13.94 1.18 -19.09
CA SER A 119 14.39 1.90 -20.29
C SER A 119 15.24 3.13 -19.97
N HIS A 120 15.26 3.58 -18.72
CA HIS A 120 16.03 4.73 -18.25
C HIS A 120 17.23 4.33 -17.34
N SER A 121 17.55 3.03 -17.28
CA SER A 121 18.73 2.47 -16.61
C SER A 121 19.75 1.97 -17.64
#